data_AF-A0A4R6J6F7-F1
#
_entry.id   AF-A0A4R6J6F7-F1
#
_cell.length_a   1.000
_cell.length_b   1.000
_cell.length_c   1.000
_cell.angle_alpha   90.00
_cell.angle_beta   90.00
_cell.angle_gamma   90.00
#
_symmetry.space_group_name_H-M   'P 1'
#
loop_
_entity.id
_entity.type
_entity.pdbx_description
1 polymer ?
#
loop_
_entity_poly.entity_id
_entity_poly.type
_entity_poly.pdbx_seq_one_letter_code
_entity_poly.pdbx_strand_id
1 'polypeptide(L)'
;MNSGKRLLRWASGIMIVLGTGHLSLLALVARGDVAGWVDRGMWAAVPLVLTGGGADQTVESLQNDVTFWAGPGSFGVPLILLGCLTWHLAGRGVAVPAGIGWGLATWCVLGGVLLVPSPFFAGTVSGALIIWAARSEDRSEAARDREIDLA
;
A
#
# COMPACT_ATOMS: atom_id res chain seq x y z
N MET A 1 -11.17 4.59 23.74
CA MET A 1 -10.21 3.97 22.78
C MET A 1 -8.99 4.86 22.71
N ASN A 2 -7.79 4.34 23.01
CA ASN A 2 -6.54 5.12 23.01
C ASN A 2 -6.36 5.86 21.67
N SER A 3 -5.87 7.11 21.71
CA SER A 3 -5.77 7.96 20.53
C SER A 3 -4.91 7.30 19.43
N GLY A 4 -3.77 6.70 19.78
CA GLY A 4 -2.88 5.97 18.85
C GLY A 4 -3.59 4.80 18.15
N LYS A 5 -4.32 3.97 18.90
CA LYS A 5 -5.13 2.88 18.34
C LYS A 5 -6.17 3.39 17.32
N ARG A 6 -6.77 4.56 17.55
CA ARG A 6 -7.71 5.16 16.59
C ARG A 6 -6.99 5.63 15.32
N LEU A 7 -5.83 6.28 15.45
CA LEU A 7 -5.01 6.73 14.32
C LEU A 7 -4.59 5.55 13.43
N LEU A 8 -4.09 4.46 14.04
CA LEU A 8 -3.68 3.26 13.30
C LEU A 8 -4.86 2.59 12.57
N ARG A 9 -6.06 2.57 13.16
CA ARG A 9 -7.26 2.03 12.49
C ARG A 9 -7.68 2.88 11.28
N TRP A 10 -7.59 4.21 11.39
CA TRP A 10 -7.82 5.10 10.25
C TRP A 10 -6.79 4.91 9.15
N ALA A 11 -5.50 4.87 9.49
CA ALA A 11 -4.43 4.60 8.53
C ALA A 11 -4.66 3.27 7.80
N SER A 12 -5.01 2.22 8.55
CA SER A 12 -5.34 0.90 8.02
C SER A 12 -6.52 0.93 7.05
N GLY A 13 -7.62 1.58 7.45
CA GLY A 13 -8.81 1.70 6.62
C GLY A 13 -8.53 2.39 5.29
N ILE A 14 -7.77 3.50 5.31
CA ILE A 14 -7.40 4.22 4.09
C ILE A 14 -6.55 3.33 3.17
N MET A 15 -5.53 2.65 3.70
CA MET A 15 -4.68 1.75 2.91
C MET A 15 -5.47 0.62 2.24
N ILE A 16 -6.37 -0.04 2.98
CA ILE A 16 -7.21 -1.12 2.46
C ILE A 16 -8.15 -0.60 1.38
N VAL A 17 -8.84 0.52 1.63
CA VAL A 17 -9.79 1.11 0.67
C VAL A 17 -9.08 1.54 -0.60
N LEU A 18 -7.91 2.19 -0.50
CA LEU A 18 -7.13 2.61 -1.66
C LEU A 18 -6.65 1.42 -2.48
N GLY A 19 -6.00 0.45 -1.85
CA GLY A 19 -5.47 -0.71 -2.57
C GLY A 19 -6.58 -1.55 -3.19
N THR A 20 -7.67 -1.81 -2.45
CA THR A 20 -8.82 -2.57 -2.95
C THR A 20 -9.55 -1.82 -4.05
N GLY A 21 -9.76 -0.50 -3.88
CA GLY A 21 -10.38 0.35 -4.89
C GLY A 21 -9.57 0.40 -6.18
N HIS A 22 -8.24 0.55 -6.08
CA HIS A 22 -7.33 0.54 -7.23
C HIS A 22 -7.40 -0.77 -8.02
N LEU A 23 -7.29 -1.91 -7.32
CA LEU A 23 -7.38 -3.23 -7.95
C LEU A 23 -8.76 -3.50 -8.56
N SER A 24 -9.82 -3.10 -7.86
CA SER A 24 -11.20 -3.30 -8.34
C SER A 24 -11.49 -2.45 -9.57
N LEU A 25 -11.07 -1.18 -9.57
CA LEU A 25 -11.22 -0.29 -10.72
C LEU A 25 -10.47 -0.83 -11.92
N LEU A 26 -9.24 -1.31 -11.73
CA LEU A 26 -8.46 -1.89 -12.82
C LEU A 26 -9.07 -3.19 -13.34
N ALA A 27 -9.56 -4.07 -12.47
CA ALA A 27 -10.26 -5.29 -12.88
C ALA A 27 -11.52 -4.97 -13.72
N LEU A 28 -12.21 -3.86 -13.43
CA LEU A 28 -13.37 -3.41 -14.20
C LEU A 28 -12.96 -2.79 -15.55
N VAL A 29 -11.93 -1.96 -15.58
CA VAL A 29 -11.47 -1.25 -16.79
C VAL A 29 -10.78 -2.21 -17.76
N ALA A 30 -9.92 -3.10 -17.26
CA ALA A 30 -9.16 -4.06 -18.05
C ALA A 30 -9.80 -5.46 -18.05
N ARG A 31 -11.13 -5.55 -17.93
CA ARG A 31 -11.83 -6.84 -17.77
C ARG A 31 -11.53 -7.84 -18.89
N GLY A 32 -11.30 -7.35 -20.11
CA GLY A 32 -11.02 -8.19 -21.28
C GLY A 32 -9.68 -8.90 -21.14
N ASP A 33 -8.65 -8.17 -20.76
CA ASP A 33 -7.30 -8.71 -20.52
C ASP A 33 -7.31 -9.67 -19.32
N VAL A 34 -7.97 -9.26 -18.22
CA VAL A 34 -8.07 -10.06 -17.00
C VAL A 34 -8.84 -11.36 -17.23
N ALA A 35 -9.96 -11.32 -17.96
CA ALA A 35 -10.68 -12.53 -18.35
C ALA A 35 -9.82 -13.41 -19.28
N GLY A 36 -9.09 -12.79 -20.20
CA GLY A 36 -8.12 -13.48 -21.05
C GLY A 36 -7.03 -14.21 -20.28
N TRP A 37 -6.62 -13.74 -19.10
CA TRP A 37 -5.69 -14.48 -18.22
C TRP A 37 -6.34 -15.65 -17.51
N VAL A 38 -7.64 -15.57 -17.20
CA VAL A 38 -8.37 -16.71 -16.64
C VAL A 38 -8.45 -17.83 -17.67
N ASP A 39 -8.70 -17.48 -18.93
CA ASP A 39 -8.81 -18.44 -20.02
C ASP A 39 -7.45 -18.98 -20.49
N ARG A 40 -6.42 -18.13 -20.56
CA ARG A 40 -5.06 -18.47 -21.04
C ARG A 40 -4.08 -18.90 -19.94
N GLY A 41 -4.51 -18.82 -18.67
CA GLY A 41 -3.70 -19.07 -17.48
C GLY A 41 -2.96 -17.83 -16.97
N MET A 42 -2.74 -17.76 -15.65
CA MET A 42 -2.12 -16.60 -14.97
C MET A 42 -0.71 -16.23 -15.46
N TRP A 43 0.00 -17.18 -16.07
CA TRP A 43 1.32 -16.96 -16.68
C TRP A 43 1.27 -16.21 -18.01
N ALA A 44 0.08 -16.07 -18.61
CA ALA A 44 -0.12 -15.20 -19.77
C ALA A 44 0.00 -13.71 -19.41
N ALA A 45 -0.06 -13.34 -18.12
CA ALA A 45 0.02 -11.94 -17.68
C ALA A 45 1.43 -11.34 -17.72
N VAL A 46 2.48 -12.18 -17.63
CA VAL A 46 3.88 -11.77 -17.78
C VAL A 46 4.60 -12.90 -18.52
N PRO A 47 4.85 -12.76 -19.84
CA PRO A 47 5.58 -13.76 -20.59
C PRO A 47 7.03 -13.87 -20.07
N LEU A 48 7.37 -14.96 -19.38
CA LEU A 48 8.72 -15.23 -18.87
C LEU A 48 9.69 -15.69 -19.98
N VAL A 49 9.68 -15.02 -21.14
CA VAL A 49 10.63 -15.31 -22.22
C VAL A 49 11.96 -14.64 -21.88
N LEU A 50 12.81 -15.35 -21.13
CA LEU A 50 14.18 -14.95 -20.79
C LEU A 50 15.21 -15.30 -21.88
N THR A 51 14.78 -15.90 -22.99
CA THR A 51 15.67 -16.31 -24.09
C THR A 51 15.72 -15.25 -25.17
N GLY A 52 16.90 -14.68 -25.36
CA GLY A 52 17.14 -13.49 -26.16
C GLY A 52 16.70 -13.57 -27.61
N GLY A 53 16.35 -12.39 -28.13
CA GLY A 53 16.23 -12.12 -29.55
C GLY A 53 14.91 -11.47 -29.90
N GLY A 54 14.86 -10.14 -29.81
CA GLY A 54 14.00 -9.20 -30.56
C GLY A 54 12.78 -9.73 -31.32
N ALA A 55 11.94 -10.55 -30.70
CA ALA A 55 10.69 -11.01 -31.27
C ALA A 55 9.62 -9.99 -30.89
N ASP A 56 9.29 -9.13 -31.86
CA ASP A 56 8.17 -8.19 -31.93
C ASP A 56 7.39 -7.99 -30.62
N GLN A 57 7.75 -6.95 -29.86
CA GLN A 57 6.83 -6.36 -28.88
C GLN A 57 5.60 -5.85 -29.62
N THR A 58 4.58 -6.69 -29.72
CA THR A 58 3.29 -6.28 -30.26
C THR A 58 2.62 -5.32 -29.29
N VAL A 59 1.76 -4.45 -29.81
CA VAL A 59 0.96 -3.53 -28.98
C VAL A 59 0.15 -4.31 -27.93
N GLU A 60 -0.37 -5.48 -28.29
CA GLU A 60 -1.10 -6.37 -27.39
C GLU A 60 -0.21 -6.88 -26.23
N SER A 61 1.04 -7.27 -26.50
CA SER A 61 1.99 -7.70 -25.47
C SER A 61 2.30 -6.57 -24.47
N LEU A 62 2.53 -5.35 -24.96
CA LEU A 62 2.81 -4.19 -24.11
C LEU A 62 1.59 -3.79 -23.27
N GLN A 63 0.38 -3.83 -23.84
CA GLN A 63 -0.85 -3.58 -23.10
C GLN A 63 -1.03 -4.59 -21.97
N ASN A 64 -0.76 -5.86 -22.24
CA ASN A 64 -0.87 -6.93 -21.26
C ASN A 64 0.12 -6.77 -20.08
N ASP A 65 1.37 -6.41 -20.36
CA ASP A 65 2.38 -6.11 -19.33
C ASP A 65 1.96 -4.91 -18.47
N VAL A 66 1.49 -3.83 -19.11
CA VAL A 66 0.99 -2.63 -18.40
C VAL A 66 -0.19 -3.00 -17.50
N THR A 67 -1.15 -3.79 -18.00
CA THR A 67 -2.30 -4.24 -17.21
C THR A 67 -1.88 -5.06 -16.00
N PHE A 68 -0.86 -5.93 -16.12
CA PHE A 68 -0.32 -6.67 -14.99
C PHE A 68 0.31 -5.75 -13.93
N TRP A 69 1.21 -4.86 -14.33
CA TRP A 69 1.93 -3.96 -13.42
C TRP A 69 1.04 -2.88 -12.81
N ALA A 70 0.01 -2.46 -13.53
CA ALA A 70 -1.02 -1.58 -12.99
C ALA A 70 -1.97 -2.33 -12.05
N GLY A 71 -2.15 -3.65 -12.23
CA GLY A 71 -3.06 -4.50 -11.47
C GLY A 71 -2.38 -5.36 -10.40
N PRO A 72 -2.32 -6.70 -10.54
CA PRO A 72 -1.78 -7.60 -9.52
C PRO A 72 -0.33 -7.30 -9.11
N GLY A 73 0.51 -6.85 -10.06
CA GLY A 73 1.90 -6.47 -9.81
C GLY A 73 2.07 -5.08 -9.18
N SER A 74 0.97 -4.35 -8.96
CA SER A 74 1.02 -2.97 -8.47
C SER A 74 1.30 -2.88 -6.97
N PHE A 75 1.51 -1.65 -6.52
CA PHE A 75 1.58 -1.30 -5.10
C PHE A 75 0.26 -1.50 -4.34
N GLY A 76 -0.86 -1.81 -5.03
CA GLY A 76 -2.16 -2.03 -4.40
C GLY A 76 -2.19 -3.23 -3.44
N VAL A 77 -1.60 -4.37 -3.84
CA VAL A 77 -1.56 -5.58 -3.00
C VAL A 77 -0.70 -5.36 -1.74
N PRO A 78 0.56 -4.87 -1.83
CA PRO A 78 1.34 -4.51 -0.65
C PRO A 78 0.62 -3.53 0.28
N LEU A 79 -0.09 -2.54 -0.27
CA LEU A 79 -0.82 -1.55 0.52
C LEU A 79 -1.98 -2.18 1.31
N ILE A 80 -2.74 -3.10 0.71
CA ILE A 80 -3.80 -3.85 1.41
C ILE A 80 -3.19 -4.67 2.55
N LEU A 81 -2.13 -5.42 2.28
CA LEU A 81 -1.47 -6.27 3.28
C LEU A 81 -0.93 -5.44 4.45
N LEU A 82 -0.30 -4.30 4.16
CA LEU A 82 0.18 -3.37 5.18
C LEU A 82 -0.98 -2.79 6.00
N GLY A 83 -2.11 -2.47 5.36
CA GLY A 83 -3.33 -2.05 6.03
C GLY A 83 -3.90 -3.12 6.97
N CYS A 84 -3.99 -4.36 6.51
CA CYS A 84 -4.43 -5.50 7.32
C CYS A 84 -3.50 -5.76 8.52
N LEU A 85 -2.18 -5.71 8.30
CA LEU A 85 -1.18 -5.85 9.35
C LEU A 85 -1.31 -4.73 10.39
N THR A 86 -1.38 -3.48 9.94
CA THR A 86 -1.55 -2.31 10.81
C THR A 86 -2.84 -2.41 11.63
N TRP A 87 -3.94 -2.88 11.02
CA TRP A 87 -5.20 -3.10 11.72
C TRP A 87 -5.09 -4.18 12.78
N HIS A 88 -4.43 -5.30 12.45
CA HIS A 88 -4.18 -6.40 13.39
C HIS A 88 -3.35 -5.93 14.60
N LEU A 89 -2.25 -5.21 14.36
CA LEU A 89 -1.38 -4.67 15.41
C LEU A 89 -2.13 -3.66 16.30
N ALA A 90 -2.91 -2.75 15.70
CA ALA A 90 -3.77 -1.84 16.44
C ALA A 90 -4.81 -2.57 17.29
N GLY A 91 -5.35 -3.69 16.79
CA GLY A 91 -6.24 -4.58 17.52
C GLY A 91 -5.60 -5.10 18.81
N ARG A 92 -4.33 -5.49 18.73
CA ARG A 92 -3.52 -6.04 19.83
C ARG A 92 -2.83 -5.00 20.71
N GLY A 93 -2.93 -3.71 20.37
CA GLY A 93 -2.25 -2.63 21.10
C GLY A 93 -0.73 -2.65 20.92
N VAL A 94 -0.25 -3.23 19.82
CA VAL A 94 1.16 -3.24 19.46
C VAL A 94 1.46 -1.99 18.63
N ALA A 95 2.48 -1.23 19.05
CA ALA A 95 2.96 -0.05 18.35
C ALA A 95 3.44 -0.38 16.94
N VAL A 96 3.22 0.53 16.00
CA VAL A 96 3.78 0.45 14.65
C VAL A 96 4.95 1.43 14.55
N PRO A 97 6.16 0.99 14.16
CA PRO A 97 7.31 1.87 14.09
C PRO A 97 7.10 3.06 13.15
N ALA A 98 7.55 4.25 13.57
CA ALA A 98 7.45 5.48 12.76
C ALA A 98 8.13 5.36 11.38
N GLY A 99 9.16 4.51 11.26
CA GLY A 99 9.85 4.25 9.99
C GLY A 99 8.93 3.69 8.90
N ILE A 100 7.94 2.88 9.25
CA ILE A 100 6.93 2.38 8.31
C ILE A 100 6.07 3.53 7.79
N GLY A 101 5.66 4.42 8.69
CA GLY A 101 4.90 5.62 8.32
C GLY A 101 5.68 6.58 7.42
N TRP A 102 6.97 6.78 7.68
CA TRP A 102 7.85 7.59 6.82
C TRP A 102 8.06 6.95 5.44
N GLY A 103 8.36 5.65 5.39
CA GLY A 103 8.51 4.94 4.12
C GLY A 103 7.27 5.07 3.25
N LEU A 104 6.09 4.84 3.83
CA LEU A 104 4.82 4.99 3.14
C LEU A 104 4.55 6.44 2.71
N ALA A 105 4.71 7.40 3.61
CA ALA A 105 4.45 8.81 3.30
C ALA A 105 5.37 9.33 2.20
N THR A 106 6.68 9.04 2.28
CA THR A 106 7.65 9.46 1.27
C THR A 106 7.35 8.82 -0.08
N TRP A 107 7.10 7.50 -0.12
CA TRP A 107 6.76 6.81 -1.35
C TRP A 107 5.50 7.41 -2.00
N CYS A 108 4.47 7.67 -1.20
CA CYS A 108 3.23 8.24 -1.69
C CYS A 108 3.38 9.71 -2.13
N VAL A 109 4.18 10.52 -1.44
CA VAL A 109 4.49 11.89 -1.90
C VAL A 109 5.18 11.85 -3.27
N LEU A 110 6.19 11.01 -3.43
CA LEU A 110 6.89 10.85 -4.70
C LEU A 110 5.95 10.40 -5.81
N GLY A 111 5.13 9.37 -5.55
CA GLY A 111 4.13 8.88 -6.50
C GLY A 111 3.10 9.95 -6.86
N GLY A 112 2.62 10.73 -5.88
CA GLY A 112 1.66 11.80 -6.10
C GLY A 112 2.20 12.94 -6.96
N VAL A 113 3.49 13.28 -6.82
CA VAL A 113 4.16 14.30 -7.64
C VAL A 113 4.40 13.80 -9.07
N LEU A 114 4.77 12.53 -9.23
CA LEU A 114 5.13 11.97 -10.55
C LEU A 114 3.89 11.61 -11.40
N LEU A 115 2.76 11.27 -10.79
CA LEU A 115 1.60 10.66 -11.46
C LEU A 115 0.33 11.51 -11.40
N VAL A 116 0.47 12.85 -11.38
CA VAL A 116 -0.67 13.79 -11.25
C VAL A 116 -1.74 13.55 -12.34
N PRO A 117 -3.05 13.45 -11.99
CA PRO A 117 -3.68 13.42 -10.66
C PRO A 117 -3.87 11.98 -10.15
N SER A 118 -3.35 11.67 -8.96
CA SER A 118 -3.42 10.32 -8.40
C SER A 118 -3.81 10.31 -6.91
N PRO A 119 -4.55 9.28 -6.44
CA PRO A 119 -4.97 9.14 -5.04
C PRO A 119 -3.82 8.91 -4.03
N PHE A 120 -2.56 8.99 -4.47
CA PHE A 120 -1.37 8.90 -3.62
C PHE A 120 -1.40 9.84 -2.39
N PHE A 121 -2.07 11.00 -2.46
CA PHE A 121 -2.22 11.89 -1.31
C PHE A 121 -2.85 11.19 -0.09
N ALA A 122 -3.80 10.27 -0.30
CA ALA A 122 -4.45 9.54 0.78
C ALA A 122 -3.50 8.48 1.40
N GLY A 123 -2.58 7.92 0.60
CA GLY A 123 -1.47 7.11 1.11
C GLY A 123 -0.52 7.93 1.99
N THR A 124 -0.23 9.17 1.60
CA THR A 124 0.56 10.11 2.42
C THR A 124 -0.11 10.39 3.76
N VAL A 125 -1.42 10.61 3.77
CA VAL A 125 -2.19 10.78 5.02
C VAL A 125 -2.07 9.54 5.90
N SER A 126 -2.16 8.34 5.33
CA SER A 126 -1.99 7.09 6.07
C SER A 126 -0.62 6.98 6.75
N GLY A 127 0.46 7.32 6.02
CA GLY A 127 1.81 7.36 6.57
C GLY A 127 1.96 8.37 7.70
N ALA A 128 1.39 9.57 7.53
CA ALA A 128 1.40 10.61 8.56
C ALA A 128 0.68 10.18 9.86
N LEU A 129 -0.44 9.47 9.75
CA LEU A 129 -1.18 8.93 10.89
C LEU A 129 -0.35 7.89 11.67
N ILE A 130 0.40 7.02 10.96
CA ILE A 130 1.31 6.05 11.60
C ILE A 130 2.43 6.76 12.35
N ILE A 131 3.06 7.76 11.72
CA ILE A 131 4.12 8.56 12.36
C ILE A 131 3.60 9.23 13.64
N TRP A 132 2.39 9.79 13.58
CA TRP A 132 1.80 10.48 14.71
C TRP A 132 1.43 9.51 15.84
N ALA A 133 0.90 8.33 15.51
CA ALA A 133 0.63 7.29 16.49
C ALA A 133 1.90 6.88 17.25
N ALA A 134 2.98 6.57 16.53
CA ALA A 134 4.25 6.18 17.13
C ALA A 134 4.83 7.26 18.06
N ARG A 135 4.90 8.51 17.59
CA ARG A 135 5.43 9.63 18.39
C ARG A 135 4.61 9.96 19.64
N SER A 136 3.32 9.64 19.61
CA SER A 136 2.44 9.85 20.76
C SER A 136 2.66 8.79 21.84
N GLU A 137 3.02 7.57 21.44
CA GLU A 137 3.38 6.48 22.36
C GLU A 137 4.73 6.75 23.01
N ASP A 138 5.77 7.08 22.23
CA ASP A 138 7.11 7.43 22.76
C ASP A 138 7.04 8.54 23.82
N ARG A 139 6.21 9.57 23.59
CA ARG A 139 6.02 10.68 24.52
C ARG A 139 5.34 10.23 25.82
N SER A 140 4.40 9.29 25.72
CA SER A 140 3.68 8.76 26.88
C SER A 140 4.60 7.90 27.75
N GLU A 141 5.47 7.10 27.15
CA GLU A 141 6.45 6.29 27.86
C GLU A 141 7.46 7.17 28.59
N ALA A 142 8.06 8.14 27.89
CA ALA A 142 9.03 9.07 28.49
C ALA A 142 8.45 9.99 29.59
N ALA A 143 7.14 10.18 29.64
CA ALA A 143 6.47 10.90 30.73
C ALA A 143 6.30 10.00 31.97
N ARG A 144 5.94 8.72 31.76
CA ARG A 144 5.77 7.74 32.82
C ARG A 144 7.11 7.40 33.50
N ASP A 145 8.18 7.25 32.73
CA ASP A 145 9.51 6.95 33.30
C ASP A 145 9.99 8.08 34.22
N ARG A 146 9.74 9.34 33.83
CA ARG A 146 10.04 10.51 34.66
C ARG A 146 9.24 10.58 35.96
N GLU A 147 8.00 10.10 35.96
CA GLU A 147 7.18 10.05 37.18
C GLU A 147 7.70 9.00 38.16
N ILE A 148 8.21 7.88 37.65
CA ILE A 148 8.82 6.81 38.46
C ILE A 148 10.15 7.29 39.07
N ASP A 149 10.99 8.01 38.31
CA ASP A 149 12.27 8.54 38.82
C ASP A 149 12.11 9.60 39.93
N LEU A 150 10.94 10.24 40.02
CA LEU A 150 10.64 11.28 41.00
C LEU A 150 9.91 10.76 42.25
N ALA A 151 9.51 9.49 42.28
CA ALA A 151 8.78 8.84 43.38
C ALA A 151 9.71 8.06 44.31
#